data_AF-A0A150XLN1-F1
#
_entry.id   AF-A0A150XLN1-F1
#
_cell.length_a   1.000
_cell.length_b   1.000
_cell.length_c   1.000
_cell.angle_alpha   90.00
_cell.angle_beta   90.00
_cell.angle_gamma   90.00
#
_symmetry.space_group_name_H-M   'P 1'
#
loop_
_entity.id
_entity.type
_entity.pdbx_description
1 polymer ?
#
loop_
_entity_poly.entity_id
_entity_poly.type
_entity_poly.pdbx_seq_one_letter_code
_entity_poly.pdbx_strand_id
1 'polypeptide(L)'
;MKPIGKDYVKKKYDQVVPGGIDEWPVVSLSNNRDAFIKEVTAESIKRIKKLTPKRSSLIEEIETTLFREKLRVKRNPWAVDPPDEADFLQSIKDRLLEISTNDDKEDIDETLEDILSEIIERYASEIAGNFKKSRYRMARSIVTFGFARLLNASRARGFWSIFSTRYSLQDKIHITGEVEELRTLAKKGTIIMVPTHFSNLDSILIGWVISALGLPAFIYGAGLNLFNIKIFAYFMESLGAYKVDRRKKNLLYLETLKSYSSLAIQKGCHSLFFPGGTRSRSGQIEKRLKLGLLSTAIEAQRVNYQKGKRDGLHKIFIVPVTLNYNFVLEAPSLIREYLRLKGQERYYVENDEYSTSYKISAFLLKFFTKGSDISVSIGRGLDVLGNYVDTDGNSYDKSGRQIDTQEYFTKDGKIISHDQQREDEYTRMLSDRIVEEFHRINKVFASHLVAFVAFEMLQKKFNKLDLYNFLRIPEEDQIIPYEEFKAVFQTVLRRVHEMYNKGEVSVSPYLTGDPDKIIAHGLANVGMYHAKRPLIKNKKGDIYTQDLNLLFYYHNRLVGYNLEKYV
;
A
#
# COMPACT_ATOMS: atom_id res chain seq x y z
N MET A 1 -23.04 2.33 27.19
CA MET A 1 -23.32 2.22 25.73
C MET A 1 -23.59 0.76 25.41
N LYS A 2 -24.44 0.45 24.40
CA LYS A 2 -24.70 -0.95 23.99
C LYS A 2 -23.37 -1.60 23.55
N PRO A 3 -23.10 -2.87 23.88
CA PRO A 3 -21.92 -3.58 23.40
C PRO A 3 -21.88 -3.53 21.87
N ILE A 4 -20.74 -3.17 21.28
CA ILE A 4 -20.55 -3.32 19.84
C ILE A 4 -20.31 -4.81 19.61
N GLY A 5 -21.20 -5.43 18.83
CA GLY A 5 -21.12 -6.85 18.50
C GLY A 5 -19.82 -7.20 17.79
N LYS A 6 -19.53 -8.51 17.64
CA LYS A 6 -18.42 -8.94 16.79
C LYS A 6 -18.68 -8.43 15.37
N ASP A 7 -17.78 -7.59 14.87
CA ASP A 7 -17.84 -7.03 13.51
C ASP A 7 -17.17 -7.94 12.47
N TYR A 8 -16.74 -9.13 12.91
CA TYR A 8 -16.15 -10.16 12.08
C TYR A 8 -16.90 -11.48 12.24
N VAL A 9 -17.33 -12.03 11.11
CA VAL A 9 -17.85 -13.39 11.00
C VAL A 9 -16.92 -14.18 10.10
N LYS A 10 -16.38 -15.27 10.64
CA LYS A 10 -15.55 -16.19 9.88
C LYS A 10 -16.36 -16.79 8.74
N LYS A 11 -15.95 -16.50 7.50
CA LYS A 11 -16.62 -16.98 6.29
C LYS A 11 -15.60 -17.54 5.30
N LYS A 12 -15.96 -18.67 4.69
CA LYS A 12 -15.26 -19.22 3.54
C LYS A 12 -15.97 -18.71 2.29
N TYR A 13 -15.20 -18.12 1.38
CA TYR A 13 -15.72 -17.57 0.14
C TYR A 13 -15.34 -18.45 -1.05
N ASP A 14 -16.30 -18.66 -1.94
CA ASP A 14 -16.05 -19.28 -3.24
C ASP A 14 -15.33 -18.31 -4.17
N GLN A 15 -14.69 -18.86 -5.21
CA GLN A 15 -14.00 -18.05 -6.22
C GLN A 15 -15.01 -17.13 -6.93
N VAL A 16 -14.60 -15.87 -7.11
CA VAL A 16 -15.40 -14.86 -7.79
C VAL A 16 -15.58 -15.20 -9.28
N VAL A 17 -14.52 -15.72 -9.90
CA VAL A 17 -14.52 -16.18 -11.30
C VAL A 17 -14.82 -17.69 -11.35
N PRO A 18 -15.93 -18.13 -11.98
CA PRO A 18 -16.37 -19.53 -11.98
C PRO A 18 -15.37 -20.53 -12.58
N GLY A 19 -14.69 -20.21 -13.69
CA GLY A 19 -13.67 -21.09 -14.27
C GLY A 19 -12.34 -21.11 -13.53
N GLY A 20 -12.28 -20.49 -12.35
CA GLY A 20 -11.14 -20.56 -11.45
C GLY A 20 -9.88 -19.89 -12.01
N ILE A 21 -8.71 -20.40 -11.59
CA ILE A 21 -7.40 -19.78 -11.90
C ILE A 21 -7.14 -19.64 -13.39
N ASP A 22 -7.69 -20.52 -14.22
CA ASP A 22 -7.34 -20.56 -15.65
C ASP A 22 -7.96 -19.40 -16.45
N GLU A 23 -9.03 -18.80 -15.94
CA GLU A 23 -9.72 -17.63 -16.52
C GLU A 23 -9.25 -16.30 -15.92
N TRP A 24 -8.26 -16.30 -15.03
CA TRP A 24 -7.80 -15.06 -14.42
C TRP A 24 -7.13 -14.13 -15.45
N PRO A 25 -7.45 -12.83 -15.48
CA PRO A 25 -6.82 -11.89 -16.43
C PRO A 25 -5.29 -11.88 -16.36
N VAL A 26 -4.71 -11.98 -15.16
CA VAL A 26 -3.25 -12.07 -14.96
C VAL A 26 -2.63 -13.32 -15.59
N VAL A 27 -3.39 -14.42 -15.65
CA VAL A 27 -2.98 -15.65 -16.34
C VAL A 27 -2.94 -15.43 -17.84
N SER A 28 -4.01 -14.83 -18.40
CA SER A 28 -4.06 -14.50 -19.83
C SER A 28 -2.91 -13.58 -20.22
N LEU A 29 -2.66 -12.54 -19.40
CA LEU A 29 -1.56 -11.60 -19.60
C LEU A 29 -0.20 -12.30 -19.55
N SER A 30 0.00 -13.23 -18.61
CA SER A 30 1.25 -13.98 -18.50
C SER A 30 1.45 -15.01 -19.60
N ASN A 31 0.38 -15.64 -20.09
CA ASN A 31 0.46 -16.58 -21.22
C ASN A 31 0.80 -15.85 -22.52
N ASN A 32 0.35 -14.60 -22.67
CA ASN A 32 0.59 -13.74 -23.83
C ASN A 32 1.67 -12.68 -23.53
N ARG A 33 2.64 -12.99 -22.66
CA ARG A 33 3.60 -12.01 -22.12
C ARG A 33 4.35 -11.25 -23.21
N ASP A 34 4.87 -11.93 -24.22
CA ASP A 34 5.71 -11.29 -25.24
C ASP A 34 4.89 -10.38 -26.16
N ALA A 35 3.66 -10.80 -26.51
CA ALA A 35 2.71 -9.94 -27.21
C ALA A 35 2.32 -8.71 -26.37
N PHE A 36 2.13 -8.90 -25.06
CA PHE A 36 1.83 -7.82 -24.14
C PHE A 36 2.99 -6.82 -24.02
N ILE A 37 4.23 -7.31 -23.93
CA ILE A 37 5.43 -6.44 -23.91
C ILE A 37 5.51 -5.62 -25.20
N LYS A 38 5.29 -6.24 -26.37
CA LYS A 38 5.27 -5.51 -27.65
C LYS A 38 4.20 -4.41 -27.67
N GLU A 39 3.00 -4.68 -27.15
CA GLU A 39 1.93 -3.68 -27.04
C GLU A 39 2.31 -2.52 -26.09
N VAL A 40 2.94 -2.85 -24.95
CA VAL A 40 3.49 -1.85 -24.02
C VAL A 40 4.56 -1.01 -24.68
N THR A 41 5.50 -1.63 -25.40
CA THR A 41 6.58 -0.95 -26.12
C THR A 41 6.01 0.03 -27.15
N ALA A 42 5.10 -0.42 -28.01
CA ALA A 42 4.48 0.40 -29.04
C ALA A 42 3.71 1.60 -28.47
N GLU A 43 2.90 1.38 -27.42
CA GLU A 43 2.16 2.46 -26.75
C GLU A 43 3.10 3.46 -26.06
N SER A 44 4.20 2.97 -25.47
CA SER A 44 5.18 3.83 -24.80
C SER A 44 5.94 4.71 -25.79
N ILE A 45 6.42 4.13 -26.90
CA ILE A 45 7.08 4.89 -27.98
C ILE A 45 6.15 5.99 -28.50
N LYS A 46 4.88 5.65 -28.77
CA LYS A 46 3.87 6.62 -29.21
C LYS A 46 3.69 7.78 -28.23
N ARG A 47 3.64 7.50 -26.91
CA ARG A 47 3.52 8.54 -25.87
C ARG A 47 4.76 9.42 -25.80
N ILE A 48 5.94 8.81 -25.80
CA ILE A 48 7.21 9.51 -25.71
C ILE A 48 7.34 10.46 -26.91
N LYS A 49 7.12 9.98 -28.14
CA LYS A 49 7.13 10.82 -29.34
C LYS A 49 6.15 11.99 -29.28
N LYS A 50 4.98 11.80 -28.64
CA LYS A 50 4.02 12.88 -28.43
C LYS A 50 4.55 13.95 -27.44
N LEU A 51 5.29 13.53 -26.43
CA LEU A 51 5.92 14.42 -25.44
C LEU A 51 7.21 15.07 -25.96
N THR A 52 7.91 14.41 -26.88
CA THR A 52 9.14 14.88 -27.53
C THR A 52 8.93 15.01 -29.05
N PRO A 53 8.09 15.96 -29.51
CA PRO A 53 7.67 16.02 -30.92
C PRO A 53 8.78 16.44 -31.89
N LYS A 54 9.88 17.02 -31.38
CA LYS A 54 11.03 17.42 -32.18
C LYS A 54 12.15 16.39 -32.04
N ARG A 55 12.87 16.10 -33.13
CA ARG A 55 14.08 15.27 -33.12
C ARG A 55 15.06 15.66 -32.02
N SER A 56 15.37 16.96 -31.91
CA SER A 56 16.30 17.48 -30.89
C SER A 56 15.84 17.19 -29.46
N SER A 57 14.52 17.29 -29.19
CA SER A 57 13.99 16.96 -27.86
C SER A 57 14.03 15.46 -27.54
N LEU A 58 13.91 14.59 -28.56
CA LEU A 58 14.06 13.15 -28.36
C LEU A 58 15.53 12.78 -28.10
N ILE A 59 16.46 13.36 -28.87
CA ILE A 59 17.91 13.21 -28.64
C ILE A 59 18.24 13.62 -27.20
N GLU A 60 17.82 14.80 -26.77
CA GLU A 60 18.09 15.33 -25.41
C GLU A 60 17.53 14.40 -24.31
N GLU A 61 16.34 13.83 -24.49
CA GLU A 61 15.77 12.91 -23.50
C GLU A 61 16.49 11.56 -23.47
N ILE A 62 16.95 11.04 -24.62
CA ILE A 62 17.75 9.82 -24.69
C ILE A 62 19.12 10.05 -24.03
N GLU A 63 19.79 11.17 -24.32
CA GLU A 63 21.05 11.56 -23.68
C GLU A 63 20.91 11.71 -22.16
N THR A 64 19.83 12.39 -21.73
CA THR A 64 19.50 12.55 -20.31
C THR A 64 19.24 11.20 -19.64
N THR A 65 18.52 10.30 -20.32
CA THR A 65 18.27 8.94 -19.86
C THR A 65 19.59 8.18 -19.70
N LEU A 66 20.44 8.19 -20.72
CA LEU A 66 21.75 7.54 -20.72
C LEU A 66 22.62 8.04 -19.56
N PHE A 67 22.70 9.36 -19.36
CA PHE A 67 23.46 9.95 -18.26
C PHE A 67 22.95 9.50 -16.88
N ARG A 68 21.62 9.54 -16.67
CA ARG A 68 20.99 9.13 -15.41
C ARG A 68 21.20 7.65 -15.13
N GLU A 69 21.12 6.79 -16.14
CA GLU A 69 21.34 5.35 -15.99
C GLU A 69 22.80 5.03 -15.71
N LYS A 70 23.77 5.68 -16.39
CA LYS A 70 25.20 5.53 -16.06
C LYS A 70 25.50 5.95 -14.63
N LEU A 71 24.92 7.07 -14.16
CA LEU A 71 25.04 7.49 -12.77
C LEU A 71 24.40 6.50 -11.78
N ARG A 72 23.23 5.93 -12.11
CA ARG A 72 22.54 4.93 -11.29
C ARG A 72 23.42 3.70 -11.09
N VAL A 73 23.90 3.11 -12.18
CA VAL A 73 24.75 1.90 -12.15
C VAL A 73 26.02 2.15 -11.34
N LYS A 74 26.66 3.31 -11.50
CA LYS A 74 27.88 3.66 -10.76
C LYS A 74 27.65 3.94 -9.26
N ARG A 75 26.57 4.64 -8.89
CA ARG A 75 26.36 5.13 -7.52
C ARG A 75 25.51 4.21 -6.65
N ASN A 76 24.65 3.40 -7.24
CA ASN A 76 23.69 2.56 -6.50
C ASN A 76 23.38 1.25 -7.24
N PRO A 77 24.40 0.39 -7.49
CA PRO A 77 24.21 -0.89 -8.16
C PRO A 77 23.45 -1.87 -7.26
N TRP A 78 22.48 -2.59 -7.83
CA TRP A 78 21.77 -3.67 -7.16
C TRP A 78 22.10 -5.01 -7.80
N ALA A 79 22.09 -6.08 -7.01
CA ALA A 79 22.38 -7.44 -7.49
C ALA A 79 21.36 -7.97 -8.53
N VAL A 80 20.21 -7.33 -8.65
CA VAL A 80 19.15 -7.64 -9.62
C VAL A 80 19.24 -6.81 -10.89
N ASP A 81 20.22 -5.90 -10.99
CA ASP A 81 20.49 -5.15 -12.22
C ASP A 81 20.98 -6.11 -13.32
N PRO A 82 20.61 -5.90 -14.59
CA PRO A 82 21.07 -6.78 -15.66
C PRO A 82 22.60 -6.77 -15.78
N PRO A 83 23.25 -7.94 -15.98
CA PRO A 83 24.72 -8.01 -16.03
C PRO A 83 25.32 -7.31 -17.26
N ASP A 84 24.57 -7.19 -18.34
CA ASP A 84 24.94 -6.55 -19.61
C ASP A 84 24.65 -5.03 -19.62
N GLU A 85 24.22 -4.45 -18.50
CA GLU A 85 23.73 -3.07 -18.46
C GLU A 85 24.80 -2.03 -18.81
N ALA A 86 26.07 -2.29 -18.46
CA ALA A 86 27.18 -1.41 -18.83
C ALA A 86 27.43 -1.41 -20.35
N ASP A 87 27.43 -2.60 -20.96
CA ASP A 87 27.68 -2.79 -22.39
C ASP A 87 26.53 -2.20 -23.21
N PHE A 88 25.29 -2.41 -22.78
CA PHE A 88 24.11 -1.80 -23.38
C PHE A 88 24.17 -0.27 -23.38
N LEU A 89 24.45 0.35 -22.23
CA LEU A 89 24.58 1.81 -22.14
C LEU A 89 25.81 2.33 -22.90
N GLN A 90 26.80 1.50 -23.18
CA GLN A 90 27.93 1.87 -24.01
C GLN A 90 27.54 1.87 -25.50
N SER A 91 26.84 0.83 -25.97
CA SER A 91 26.25 0.78 -27.32
C SER A 91 25.38 2.00 -27.64
N ILE A 92 24.46 2.37 -26.74
CA ILE A 92 23.62 3.57 -26.93
C ILE A 92 24.46 4.85 -27.04
N LYS A 93 25.52 4.97 -26.23
CA LYS A 93 26.41 6.14 -26.27
C LYS A 93 27.10 6.27 -27.62
N ASP A 94 27.59 5.16 -28.15
CA ASP A 94 28.37 5.15 -29.39
C ASP A 94 27.48 5.51 -30.59
N ARG A 95 26.25 4.99 -30.64
CA ARG A 95 25.25 5.35 -31.66
C ARG A 95 24.77 6.81 -31.56
N LEU A 96 24.70 7.38 -30.35
CA LEU A 96 24.43 8.83 -30.19
C LEU A 96 25.58 9.70 -30.70
N LEU A 97 26.83 9.23 -30.57
CA LEU A 97 27.98 9.92 -31.15
C LEU A 97 27.93 9.88 -32.68
N GLU A 98 27.56 8.74 -33.26
CA GLU A 98 27.34 8.61 -34.71
C GLU A 98 26.30 9.63 -35.20
N ILE A 99 25.14 9.72 -34.52
CA ILE A 99 24.10 10.73 -34.80
C ILE A 99 24.67 12.16 -34.74
N SER A 100 25.55 12.47 -33.78
CA SER A 100 26.12 13.81 -33.64
C SER A 100 27.09 14.22 -34.76
N THR A 101 27.65 13.23 -35.46
CA THR A 101 28.60 13.40 -36.56
C THR A 101 28.01 13.18 -37.94
N ASN A 102 26.76 12.71 -38.00
CA ASN A 102 26.06 12.40 -39.24
C ASN A 102 25.19 13.59 -39.68
N ASP A 103 25.17 13.85 -40.99
CA ASP A 103 24.34 14.91 -41.60
C ASP A 103 23.10 14.33 -42.32
N ASP A 104 23.03 13.00 -42.51
CA ASP A 104 21.89 12.33 -43.13
C ASP A 104 20.71 12.22 -42.15
N LYS A 105 19.64 12.94 -42.46
CA LYS A 105 18.46 13.03 -41.60
C LYS A 105 17.66 11.73 -41.53
N GLU A 106 17.65 10.93 -42.60
CA GLU A 106 16.89 9.67 -42.62
C GLU A 106 17.59 8.62 -41.75
N ASP A 107 18.91 8.50 -41.90
CA ASP A 107 19.75 7.61 -41.11
C ASP A 107 19.73 7.97 -39.61
N ILE A 108 19.73 9.29 -39.29
CA ILE A 108 19.56 9.76 -37.91
C ILE A 108 18.19 9.35 -37.35
N ASP A 109 17.11 9.50 -38.11
CA ASP A 109 15.76 9.16 -37.64
C ASP A 109 15.59 7.64 -37.43
N GLU A 110 16.16 6.82 -38.32
CA GLU A 110 16.19 5.36 -38.18
C GLU A 110 16.99 4.94 -36.93
N THR A 111 18.20 5.46 -36.78
CA THR A 111 19.06 5.17 -35.62
C THR A 111 18.38 5.60 -34.31
N LEU A 112 17.72 6.76 -34.28
CA LEU A 112 16.98 7.21 -33.11
C LEU A 112 15.78 6.33 -32.77
N GLU A 113 15.05 5.86 -33.78
CA GLU A 113 13.91 4.97 -33.58
C GLU A 113 14.35 3.64 -32.99
N ASP A 114 15.46 3.10 -33.47
CA ASP A 114 16.04 1.87 -32.97
C ASP A 114 16.53 2.02 -31.53
N ILE A 115 17.29 3.08 -31.22
CA ILE A 115 17.74 3.36 -29.84
C ILE A 115 16.54 3.46 -28.90
N LEU A 116 15.51 4.22 -29.29
CA LEU A 116 14.31 4.38 -28.49
C LEU A 116 13.61 3.03 -28.29
N SER A 117 13.41 2.28 -29.36
CA SER A 117 12.73 0.97 -29.31
C SER A 117 13.46 -0.01 -28.40
N GLU A 118 14.79 -0.07 -28.50
CA GLU A 118 15.64 -0.96 -27.69
C GLU A 118 15.57 -0.62 -26.19
N ILE A 119 15.68 0.67 -25.85
CA ILE A 119 15.54 1.14 -24.45
C ILE A 119 14.15 0.79 -23.89
N ILE A 120 13.10 1.06 -24.67
CA ILE A 120 11.72 0.87 -24.22
C ILE A 120 11.38 -0.62 -24.10
N GLU A 121 11.81 -1.46 -25.03
CA GLU A 121 11.62 -2.90 -24.95
C GLU A 121 12.37 -3.51 -23.75
N ARG A 122 13.59 -3.03 -23.48
CA ARG A 122 14.35 -3.40 -22.28
C ARG A 122 13.60 -3.02 -21.01
N TYR A 123 13.12 -1.78 -20.89
CA TYR A 123 12.32 -1.34 -19.74
C TYR A 123 11.01 -2.11 -19.60
N ALA A 124 10.27 -2.34 -20.68
CA ALA A 124 9.03 -3.11 -20.66
C ALA A 124 9.28 -4.55 -20.19
N SER A 125 10.38 -5.17 -20.64
CA SER A 125 10.81 -6.51 -20.23
C SER A 125 11.25 -6.58 -18.77
N GLU A 126 11.96 -5.55 -18.27
CA GLU A 126 12.34 -5.42 -16.87
C GLU A 126 11.12 -5.26 -15.95
N ILE A 127 10.16 -4.43 -16.36
CA ILE A 127 8.92 -4.19 -15.61
C ILE A 127 8.06 -5.44 -15.59
N ALA A 128 7.93 -6.14 -16.72
CA ALA A 128 7.03 -7.28 -16.85
C ALA A 128 7.28 -8.38 -15.81
N GLY A 129 6.23 -8.70 -15.04
CA GLY A 129 6.22 -9.84 -14.13
C GLY A 129 6.29 -11.19 -14.85
N ASN A 130 6.58 -12.24 -14.10
CA ASN A 130 6.62 -13.63 -14.58
C ASN A 130 5.67 -14.50 -13.76
N PHE A 131 4.36 -14.24 -13.87
CA PHE A 131 3.35 -14.97 -13.13
C PHE A 131 3.32 -16.44 -13.57
N LYS A 132 3.27 -17.37 -12.62
CA LYS A 132 3.10 -18.79 -12.93
C LYS A 132 2.06 -19.43 -12.01
N LYS A 133 1.03 -20.03 -12.60
CA LYS A 133 -0.08 -20.70 -11.89
C LYS A 133 0.41 -21.70 -10.84
N SER A 134 1.40 -22.52 -11.19
CA SER A 134 1.97 -23.54 -10.30
C SER A 134 2.63 -22.90 -9.08
N ARG A 135 3.41 -21.84 -9.28
CA ARG A 135 4.06 -21.11 -8.20
C ARG A 135 3.06 -20.36 -7.33
N TYR A 136 2.00 -19.78 -7.90
CA TYR A 136 0.91 -19.16 -7.15
C TYR A 136 0.22 -20.18 -6.21
N ARG A 137 -0.14 -21.36 -6.72
CA ARG A 137 -0.74 -22.44 -5.91
C ARG A 137 0.19 -22.86 -4.77
N MET A 138 1.48 -22.99 -5.05
CA MET A 138 2.48 -23.34 -4.04
C MET A 138 2.64 -22.24 -2.98
N ALA A 139 2.74 -20.97 -3.39
CA ALA A 139 2.82 -19.82 -2.49
C ALA A 139 1.59 -19.74 -1.58
N ARG A 140 0.38 -19.90 -2.14
CA ARG A 140 -0.87 -19.98 -1.38
C ARG A 140 -0.84 -21.11 -0.35
N SER A 141 -0.37 -22.30 -0.73
CA SER A 141 -0.25 -23.43 0.17
C SER A 141 0.77 -23.19 1.28
N ILE A 142 1.93 -22.60 0.98
CA ILE A 142 2.94 -22.26 1.99
C ILE A 142 2.42 -21.21 2.97
N VAL A 143 1.74 -20.17 2.49
CA VAL A 143 1.12 -19.17 3.37
C VAL A 143 0.06 -19.85 4.23
N THR A 144 -0.84 -20.63 3.65
CA THR A 144 -1.93 -21.26 4.42
C THR A 144 -1.40 -22.28 5.44
N PHE A 145 -0.49 -23.16 5.03
CA PHE A 145 0.05 -24.24 5.85
C PHE A 145 1.13 -23.76 6.83
N GLY A 146 2.07 -22.95 6.36
CA GLY A 146 3.15 -22.38 7.19
C GLY A 146 2.59 -21.48 8.29
N PHE A 147 1.60 -20.65 7.98
CA PHE A 147 0.96 -19.81 8.99
C PHE A 147 0.07 -20.63 9.93
N ALA A 148 -0.67 -21.63 9.44
CA ALA A 148 -1.43 -22.54 10.32
C ALA A 148 -0.52 -23.29 11.29
N ARG A 149 0.67 -23.71 10.85
CA ARG A 149 1.66 -24.40 11.71
C ARG A 149 2.29 -23.44 12.74
N LEU A 150 2.56 -22.19 12.36
CA LEU A 150 3.04 -21.15 13.29
C LEU A 150 1.98 -20.79 14.35
N LEU A 151 0.70 -20.73 13.98
CA LEU A 151 -0.43 -20.52 14.90
C LEU A 151 -0.50 -21.64 15.96
N ASN A 152 -0.32 -22.90 15.55
CA ASN A 152 -0.44 -24.07 16.42
C ASN A 152 0.84 -24.35 17.24
N ALA A 153 2.00 -23.84 16.82
CA ALA A 153 3.27 -24.00 17.56
C ALA A 153 3.26 -23.31 18.94
N SER A 154 2.30 -22.40 19.18
CA SER A 154 2.11 -21.68 20.44
C SER A 154 1.71 -22.55 21.65
N ARG A 155 1.27 -23.80 21.42
CA ARG A 155 0.76 -24.69 22.48
C ARG A 155 1.25 -26.13 22.44
N ALA A 156 2.32 -26.44 21.70
CA ALA A 156 2.91 -27.78 21.68
C ALA A 156 3.67 -28.12 22.99
N ARG A 157 2.95 -28.28 24.11
CA ARG A 157 3.42 -28.99 25.31
C ARG A 157 2.80 -30.39 25.34
N GLY A 158 3.17 -31.23 24.37
CA GLY A 158 2.84 -32.65 24.39
C GLY A 158 2.55 -33.25 23.02
N PHE A 159 2.96 -34.52 22.84
CA PHE A 159 2.75 -35.33 21.63
C PHE A 159 1.27 -35.50 21.25
N TRP A 160 0.34 -35.32 22.20
CA TRP A 160 -1.12 -35.40 21.95
C TRP A 160 -1.75 -34.10 21.41
N SER A 161 -1.02 -32.97 21.36
CA SER A 161 -1.55 -31.67 20.91
C SER A 161 -1.79 -31.56 19.38
N ILE A 162 -1.35 -32.55 18.61
CA ILE A 162 -1.56 -32.64 17.16
C ILE A 162 -3.07 -32.77 16.83
N PHE A 163 -3.88 -33.22 17.80
CA PHE A 163 -5.33 -33.40 17.67
C PHE A 163 -6.18 -32.24 18.23
N SER A 164 -5.60 -31.21 18.87
CA SER A 164 -6.38 -30.10 19.44
C SER A 164 -6.50 -28.90 18.48
N THR A 165 -7.75 -28.62 18.06
CA THR A 165 -8.30 -27.39 17.46
C THR A 165 -7.38 -26.60 16.52
N ARG A 166 -7.59 -26.78 15.20
CA ARG A 166 -6.91 -26.01 14.13
C ARG A 166 -7.35 -24.54 14.16
N TYR A 167 -6.56 -23.66 14.78
CA TYR A 167 -6.72 -22.22 14.54
C TYR A 167 -6.34 -21.92 13.09
N SER A 168 -7.24 -21.22 12.41
CA SER A 168 -7.02 -20.68 11.07
C SER A 168 -6.55 -19.23 11.17
N LEU A 169 -5.90 -18.72 10.12
CA LEU A 169 -5.52 -17.31 10.04
C LEU A 169 -6.71 -16.36 10.18
N GLN A 170 -7.89 -16.80 9.76
CA GLN A 170 -9.16 -16.07 9.93
C GLN A 170 -9.49 -15.82 11.41
N ASP A 171 -8.96 -16.60 12.35
CA ASP A 171 -9.18 -16.40 13.79
C ASP A 171 -8.24 -15.32 14.38
N LYS A 172 -7.32 -14.76 13.58
CA LYS A 172 -6.40 -13.68 13.95
C LYS A 172 -6.47 -12.47 13.03
N ILE A 173 -6.98 -12.64 11.83
CA ILE A 173 -7.13 -11.59 10.83
C ILE A 173 -8.61 -11.40 10.57
N HIS A 174 -9.14 -10.31 11.13
CA HIS A 174 -10.54 -9.93 10.98
C HIS A 174 -10.68 -9.08 9.71
N ILE A 175 -11.40 -9.60 8.71
CA ILE A 175 -11.73 -8.86 7.49
C ILE A 175 -13.11 -8.24 7.68
N THR A 176 -13.18 -6.91 7.65
CA THR A 176 -14.36 -6.12 8.01
C THR A 176 -14.71 -5.14 6.88
N GLY A 177 -15.91 -4.56 6.91
CA GLY A 177 -16.37 -3.62 5.88
C GLY A 177 -17.00 -4.30 4.67
N GLU A 178 -16.84 -3.70 3.49
CA GLU A 178 -17.68 -3.95 2.30
C GLU A 178 -17.18 -5.12 1.44
N VAL A 179 -17.10 -6.29 2.07
CA VAL A 179 -16.54 -7.50 1.43
C VAL A 179 -17.42 -8.03 0.29
N GLU A 180 -18.74 -8.06 0.47
CA GLU A 180 -19.66 -8.57 -0.55
C GLU A 180 -19.78 -7.61 -1.74
N GLU A 181 -19.76 -6.30 -1.48
CA GLU A 181 -19.71 -5.26 -2.52
C GLU A 181 -18.44 -5.45 -3.37
N LEU A 182 -17.26 -5.52 -2.73
CA LEU A 182 -15.99 -5.79 -3.41
C LEU A 182 -16.05 -7.06 -4.28
N ARG A 183 -16.58 -8.17 -3.73
CA ARG A 183 -16.71 -9.43 -4.48
C ARG A 183 -17.65 -9.31 -5.68
N THR A 184 -18.71 -8.51 -5.56
CA THR A 184 -19.68 -8.29 -6.63
C THR A 184 -19.08 -7.41 -7.72
N LEU A 185 -18.45 -6.30 -7.34
CA LEU A 185 -17.74 -5.40 -8.26
C LEU A 185 -16.61 -6.13 -9.00
N ALA A 186 -15.91 -7.06 -8.36
CA ALA A 186 -14.86 -7.85 -9.00
C ALA A 186 -15.37 -8.81 -10.11
N LYS A 187 -16.66 -9.15 -10.12
CA LYS A 187 -17.31 -9.85 -11.25
C LYS A 187 -17.69 -8.89 -12.36
N LYS A 188 -17.94 -7.64 -12.00
CA LYS A 188 -18.44 -6.63 -12.91
C LYS A 188 -17.32 -5.89 -13.61
N GLY A 189 -16.15 -5.64 -13.03
CA GLY A 189 -15.09 -4.89 -13.69
C GLY A 189 -13.71 -5.05 -13.02
N THR A 190 -12.78 -4.16 -13.35
CA THR A 190 -11.40 -4.21 -12.84
C THR A 190 -11.28 -3.55 -11.47
N ILE A 191 -10.90 -4.30 -10.45
CA ILE A 191 -10.61 -3.74 -9.12
C ILE A 191 -9.19 -3.19 -9.05
N ILE A 192 -9.06 -1.97 -8.53
CA ILE A 192 -7.80 -1.39 -8.08
C ILE A 192 -7.85 -1.24 -6.56
N MET A 193 -7.13 -2.10 -5.86
CA MET A 193 -7.07 -2.10 -4.41
C MET A 193 -5.95 -1.20 -3.92
N VAL A 194 -6.28 -0.23 -3.06
CA VAL A 194 -5.34 0.77 -2.55
C VAL A 194 -5.21 0.68 -1.03
N PRO A 195 -4.38 -0.24 -0.50
CA PRO A 195 -4.17 -0.39 0.94
C PRO A 195 -3.22 0.65 1.52
N THR A 196 -3.48 1.08 2.76
CA THR A 196 -2.48 1.78 3.60
C THR A 196 -1.25 0.90 3.87
N HIS A 197 -0.09 1.49 4.17
CA HIS A 197 1.16 0.75 4.40
C HIS A 197 1.84 1.09 5.74
N PHE A 198 1.78 0.20 6.74
CA PHE A 198 2.40 0.35 8.06
C PHE A 198 3.52 -0.65 8.35
N SER A 199 3.43 -1.88 7.81
CA SER A 199 4.35 -2.97 8.13
C SER A 199 4.87 -3.71 6.89
N ASN A 200 6.00 -4.37 7.04
CA ASN A 200 6.54 -5.36 6.11
C ASN A 200 5.59 -6.56 5.91
N LEU A 201 4.67 -6.80 6.84
CA LEU A 201 3.66 -7.86 6.69
C LEU A 201 2.55 -7.51 5.72
N ASP A 202 2.36 -6.23 5.41
CA ASP A 202 1.19 -5.75 4.68
C ASP A 202 1.02 -6.43 3.33
N SER A 203 2.12 -6.62 2.58
CA SER A 203 2.10 -7.28 1.28
C SER A 203 1.71 -8.76 1.38
N ILE A 204 2.13 -9.45 2.44
CA ILE A 204 1.76 -10.85 2.67
C ILE A 204 0.30 -10.94 3.13
N LEU A 205 -0.09 -10.06 4.05
CA LEU A 205 -1.43 -9.99 4.60
C LEU A 205 -2.47 -9.72 3.50
N ILE A 206 -2.22 -8.74 2.64
CA ILE A 206 -3.18 -8.40 1.58
C ILE A 206 -3.28 -9.51 0.53
N GLY A 207 -2.17 -10.16 0.19
CA GLY A 207 -2.19 -11.35 -0.68
C GLY A 207 -3.01 -12.50 -0.09
N TRP A 208 -2.92 -12.71 1.23
CA TRP A 208 -3.78 -13.66 1.93
C TRP A 208 -5.25 -13.22 1.93
N VAL A 209 -5.56 -11.95 2.19
CA VAL A 209 -6.93 -11.42 2.17
C VAL A 209 -7.57 -11.62 0.81
N ILE A 210 -6.89 -11.26 -0.29
CA ILE A 210 -7.34 -11.50 -1.66
C ILE A 210 -7.71 -12.97 -1.87
N SER A 211 -6.84 -13.88 -1.43
CA SER A 211 -7.07 -15.32 -1.53
C SER A 211 -8.24 -15.80 -0.66
N ALA A 212 -8.35 -15.29 0.56
CA ALA A 212 -9.40 -15.64 1.53
C ALA A 212 -10.78 -15.14 1.10
N LEU A 213 -10.82 -14.02 0.40
CA LEU A 213 -12.01 -13.44 -0.21
C LEU A 213 -12.35 -14.05 -1.58
N GLY A 214 -11.64 -15.09 -2.03
CA GLY A 214 -11.91 -15.77 -3.30
C GLY A 214 -11.73 -14.89 -4.54
N LEU A 215 -10.99 -13.79 -4.43
CA LEU A 215 -10.72 -12.89 -5.55
C LEU A 215 -9.62 -13.47 -6.46
N PRO A 216 -9.60 -13.12 -7.76
CA PRO A 216 -8.48 -13.40 -8.64
C PRO A 216 -7.18 -12.79 -8.12
N ALA A 217 -6.03 -13.29 -8.56
CA ALA A 217 -4.75 -12.66 -8.24
C ALA A 217 -4.68 -11.23 -8.82
N PHE A 218 -4.17 -10.32 -8.00
CA PHE A 218 -3.93 -8.93 -8.38
C PHE A 218 -2.49 -8.82 -8.90
N ILE A 219 -2.29 -8.07 -9.97
CA ILE A 219 -0.95 -7.58 -10.30
C ILE A 219 -0.58 -6.45 -9.34
N TYR A 220 0.70 -6.32 -8.99
CA TYR A 220 1.11 -5.22 -8.12
C TYR A 220 2.53 -4.76 -8.40
N GLY A 221 2.75 -3.46 -8.24
CA GLY A 221 4.06 -2.84 -8.43
C GLY A 221 4.97 -3.10 -7.24
N ALA A 222 5.88 -4.05 -7.37
CA ALA A 222 6.85 -4.39 -6.33
C ALA A 222 8.16 -3.62 -6.54
N GLY A 223 8.71 -3.06 -5.47
CA GLY A 223 10.03 -2.43 -5.51
C GLY A 223 11.10 -3.44 -5.93
N LEU A 224 11.92 -3.09 -6.91
CA LEU A 224 12.93 -3.99 -7.46
C LEU A 224 13.92 -4.51 -6.38
N ASN A 225 14.17 -3.75 -5.31
CA ASN A 225 14.99 -4.16 -4.17
C ASN A 225 14.45 -5.38 -3.40
N LEU A 226 13.15 -5.64 -3.43
CA LEU A 226 12.54 -6.80 -2.75
C LEU A 226 12.91 -8.12 -3.43
N PHE A 227 13.33 -8.07 -4.69
CA PHE A 227 13.79 -9.24 -5.44
C PHE A 227 15.24 -9.63 -5.14
N ASN A 228 15.98 -8.81 -4.36
CA ASN A 228 17.33 -9.16 -3.89
C ASN A 228 17.32 -10.38 -2.95
N ILE A 229 16.19 -10.63 -2.26
CA ILE A 229 16.06 -11.73 -1.32
C ILE A 229 15.29 -12.86 -2.00
N LYS A 230 15.97 -13.99 -2.28
CA LYS A 230 15.44 -15.14 -3.04
C LYS A 230 14.05 -15.60 -2.61
N ILE A 231 13.77 -15.64 -1.30
CA ILE A 231 12.46 -16.07 -0.81
C ILE A 231 11.35 -15.07 -1.14
N PHE A 232 11.61 -13.76 -0.98
CA PHE A 232 10.65 -12.72 -1.35
C PHE A 232 10.50 -12.64 -2.86
N ALA A 233 11.59 -12.71 -3.63
CA ALA A 233 11.54 -12.78 -5.10
C ALA A 233 10.61 -13.92 -5.57
N TYR A 234 10.81 -15.12 -5.01
CA TYR A 234 9.97 -16.29 -5.33
C TYR A 234 8.49 -16.02 -5.04
N PHE A 235 8.14 -15.52 -3.84
CA PHE A 235 6.75 -15.21 -3.51
C PHE A 235 6.17 -14.11 -4.38
N MET A 236 6.93 -13.05 -4.66
CA MET A 236 6.42 -11.88 -5.36
C MET A 236 6.17 -12.18 -6.85
N GLU A 237 7.09 -12.88 -7.51
CA GLU A 237 6.90 -13.40 -8.87
C GLU A 237 5.69 -14.32 -8.95
N SER A 238 5.52 -15.18 -7.94
CA SER A 238 4.40 -16.14 -7.87
C SER A 238 3.03 -15.48 -7.72
N LEU A 239 2.99 -14.24 -7.23
CA LEU A 239 1.76 -13.50 -6.96
C LEU A 239 1.41 -12.48 -8.06
N GLY A 240 2.22 -12.36 -9.12
CA GLY A 240 1.92 -11.46 -10.25
C GLY A 240 2.52 -10.07 -10.10
N ALA A 241 3.58 -9.93 -9.30
CA ALA A 241 4.29 -8.67 -9.18
C ALA A 241 4.96 -8.26 -10.50
N TYR A 242 4.70 -7.03 -10.93
CA TYR A 242 5.55 -6.35 -11.92
C TYR A 242 6.58 -5.49 -11.19
N LYS A 243 7.77 -5.34 -11.77
CA LYS A 243 8.92 -4.74 -11.09
C LYS A 243 8.92 -3.23 -11.28
N VAL A 244 9.13 -2.51 -10.19
CA VAL A 244 9.22 -1.05 -10.16
C VAL A 244 10.59 -0.66 -9.62
N ASP A 245 11.44 -0.13 -10.50
CA ASP A 245 12.73 0.43 -10.14
C ASP A 245 12.57 1.91 -9.78
N ARG A 246 12.51 2.19 -8.48
CA ARG A 246 12.33 3.55 -7.95
C ARG A 246 13.54 4.45 -8.15
N ARG A 247 14.68 3.88 -8.60
CA ARG A 247 15.90 4.63 -8.96
C ARG A 247 15.78 5.22 -10.36
N LYS A 248 15.06 4.55 -11.27
CA LYS A 248 14.80 5.03 -12.64
C LYS A 248 13.70 6.09 -12.62
N LYS A 249 14.07 7.34 -12.88
CA LYS A 249 13.17 8.51 -12.89
C LYS A 249 13.28 9.33 -14.19
N ASN A 250 13.85 8.74 -15.24
CA ASN A 250 13.87 9.31 -16.59
C ASN A 250 12.48 9.19 -17.25
N LEU A 251 12.20 10.03 -18.27
CA LEU A 251 10.88 10.06 -18.89
C LEU A 251 10.53 8.71 -19.53
N LEU A 252 11.49 8.12 -20.25
CA LEU A 252 11.33 6.86 -20.97
C LEU A 252 10.82 5.75 -20.05
N TYR A 253 11.46 5.57 -18.88
CA TYR A 253 11.05 4.57 -17.89
C TYR A 253 9.66 4.86 -17.30
N LEU A 254 9.39 6.12 -16.94
CA LEU A 254 8.12 6.50 -16.31
C LEU A 254 6.94 6.31 -17.26
N GLU A 255 7.10 6.66 -18.54
CA GLU A 255 6.06 6.44 -19.55
C GLU A 255 5.89 4.95 -19.86
N THR A 256 6.96 4.16 -19.92
CA THR A 256 6.84 2.69 -20.05
C THR A 256 6.10 2.07 -18.88
N LEU A 257 6.37 2.50 -17.66
CA LEU A 257 5.68 2.02 -16.45
C LEU A 257 4.20 2.40 -16.45
N LYS A 258 3.86 3.62 -16.86
CA LYS A 258 2.46 4.07 -17.00
C LYS A 258 1.72 3.26 -18.07
N SER A 259 2.33 3.06 -19.24
CA SER A 259 1.77 2.26 -20.33
C SER A 259 1.52 0.81 -19.89
N TYR A 260 2.50 0.20 -19.22
CA TYR A 260 2.36 -1.16 -18.66
C TYR A 260 1.15 -1.25 -17.72
N SER A 261 1.08 -0.34 -16.74
CA SER A 261 0.00 -0.34 -15.75
C SER A 261 -1.37 -0.07 -16.38
N SER A 262 -1.48 0.94 -17.25
CA SER A 262 -2.73 1.29 -17.92
C SER A 262 -3.22 0.16 -18.82
N LEU A 263 -2.36 -0.43 -19.66
CA LEU A 263 -2.74 -1.53 -20.54
C LEU A 263 -3.14 -2.79 -19.77
N ALA A 264 -2.46 -3.10 -18.66
CA ALA A 264 -2.84 -4.23 -17.83
C ALA A 264 -4.24 -4.04 -17.21
N ILE A 265 -4.55 -2.83 -16.71
CA ILE A 265 -5.87 -2.48 -16.17
C ILE A 265 -6.94 -2.57 -17.27
N GLN A 266 -6.68 -2.07 -18.48
CA GLN A 266 -7.58 -2.15 -19.64
C GLN A 266 -7.87 -3.60 -20.06
N LYS A 267 -6.93 -4.52 -19.82
CA LYS A 267 -7.09 -5.97 -20.09
C LYS A 267 -7.75 -6.73 -18.93
N GLY A 268 -8.31 -6.04 -17.94
CA GLY A 268 -9.04 -6.66 -16.84
C GLY A 268 -8.17 -7.09 -15.66
N CYS A 269 -6.85 -6.86 -15.68
CA CYS A 269 -5.99 -7.24 -14.57
C CYS A 269 -6.28 -6.36 -13.35
N HIS A 270 -6.84 -6.97 -12.31
CA HIS A 270 -6.96 -6.31 -11.01
C HIS A 270 -5.58 -5.86 -10.53
N SER A 271 -5.49 -4.64 -10.01
CA SER A 271 -4.22 -4.02 -9.64
C SER A 271 -4.18 -3.68 -8.17
N LEU A 272 -3.04 -3.85 -7.54
CA LEU A 272 -2.80 -3.45 -6.16
C LEU A 272 -1.55 -2.59 -6.09
N PHE A 273 -1.65 -1.45 -5.41
CA PHE A 273 -0.49 -0.66 -5.05
C PHE A 273 -0.73 0.09 -3.76
N PHE A 274 0.34 0.29 -3.00
CA PHE A 274 0.32 1.09 -1.77
C PHE A 274 0.45 2.57 -2.15
N PRO A 275 -0.63 3.36 -2.15
CA PRO A 275 -0.60 4.73 -2.67
C PRO A 275 0.25 5.67 -1.81
N GLY A 276 0.56 5.32 -0.55
CA GLY A 276 1.55 6.04 0.25
C GLY A 276 2.99 5.99 -0.31
N GLY A 277 3.28 5.04 -1.20
CA GLY A 277 4.59 4.82 -1.85
C GLY A 277 5.67 4.20 -0.95
N THR A 278 5.61 4.43 0.36
CA THR A 278 6.46 3.79 1.38
C THR A 278 5.64 3.50 2.64
N ARG A 279 6.14 2.61 3.49
CA ARG A 279 5.61 2.40 4.85
C ARG A 279 5.54 3.73 5.60
N SER A 280 4.49 3.94 6.39
CA SER A 280 4.33 5.09 7.26
C SER A 280 5.38 5.03 8.37
N ARG A 281 6.36 5.94 8.27
CA ARG A 281 7.48 6.01 9.21
C ARG A 281 7.06 6.59 10.56
N SER A 282 6.09 7.50 10.56
CA SER A 282 5.57 8.12 11.77
C SER A 282 4.45 7.31 12.44
N GLY A 283 3.90 6.29 11.79
CA GLY A 283 2.70 5.56 12.26
C GLY A 283 1.38 6.27 11.93
N GLN A 284 1.44 7.44 11.27
CA GLN A 284 0.27 8.19 10.85
C GLN A 284 -0.38 7.62 9.60
N ILE A 285 -1.72 7.70 9.51
CA ILE A 285 -2.45 7.47 8.26
C ILE A 285 -1.97 8.45 7.18
N GLU A 286 -1.81 7.96 5.96
CA GLU A 286 -1.30 8.75 4.84
C GLU A 286 -2.18 9.97 4.56
N LYS A 287 -1.61 11.18 4.67
CA LYS A 287 -2.29 12.43 4.30
C LYS A 287 -2.20 12.79 2.82
N ARG A 288 -1.24 12.20 2.11
CA ARG A 288 -0.95 12.49 0.70
C ARG A 288 -0.52 11.20 0.01
N LEU A 289 -1.05 10.98 -1.18
CA LEU A 289 -0.79 9.78 -1.97
C LEU A 289 0.13 10.09 -3.16
N LYS A 290 0.78 9.04 -3.67
CA LYS A 290 1.56 9.06 -4.91
C LYS A 290 0.61 8.87 -6.08
N LEU A 291 0.47 9.93 -6.87
CA LEU A 291 -0.51 10.00 -7.95
C LEU A 291 -0.12 9.16 -9.19
N GLY A 292 1.17 8.82 -9.37
CA GLY A 292 1.66 8.26 -10.64
C GLY A 292 1.04 6.92 -11.09
N LEU A 293 0.84 5.95 -10.19
CA LEU A 293 0.12 4.71 -10.52
C LEU A 293 -1.40 4.86 -10.37
N LEU A 294 -1.87 5.90 -9.69
CA LEU A 294 -3.30 6.18 -9.55
C LEU A 294 -3.84 6.79 -10.84
N SER A 295 -3.07 7.66 -11.50
CA SER A 295 -3.44 8.28 -12.77
C SER A 295 -3.62 7.25 -13.90
N THR A 296 -2.93 6.10 -13.84
CA THR A 296 -3.08 5.05 -14.86
C THR A 296 -4.46 4.40 -14.83
N ALA A 297 -5.17 4.44 -13.69
CA ALA A 297 -6.56 3.99 -13.57
C ALA A 297 -7.52 4.91 -14.34
N ILE A 298 -7.38 6.22 -14.14
CA ILE A 298 -8.18 7.25 -14.82
C ILE A 298 -7.92 7.19 -16.32
N GLU A 299 -6.65 7.09 -16.69
CA GLU A 299 -6.25 6.93 -18.08
C GLU A 299 -6.84 5.66 -18.71
N ALA A 300 -6.72 4.51 -18.03
CA ALA A 300 -7.29 3.26 -18.52
C ALA A 300 -8.80 3.37 -18.72
N GLN A 301 -9.52 4.04 -17.81
CA GLN A 301 -10.96 4.26 -17.93
C GLN A 301 -11.29 5.15 -19.14
N ARG A 302 -10.55 6.25 -19.33
CA ARG A 302 -10.69 7.11 -20.52
C ARG A 302 -10.49 6.31 -21.80
N VAL A 303 -9.44 5.50 -21.88
CA VAL A 303 -9.13 4.69 -23.07
C VAL A 303 -10.21 3.63 -23.31
N ASN A 304 -10.77 3.03 -22.25
CA ASN A 304 -11.93 2.13 -22.38
C ASN A 304 -13.13 2.85 -23.00
N TYR A 305 -13.47 4.06 -22.54
CA TYR A 305 -14.53 4.86 -23.15
C TYR A 305 -14.24 5.22 -24.61
N GLN A 306 -12.99 5.55 -24.95
CA GLN A 306 -12.55 5.80 -26.33
C GLN A 306 -12.75 4.61 -27.26
N LYS A 307 -12.55 3.40 -26.73
CA LYS A 307 -12.76 2.15 -27.46
C LYS A 307 -14.24 1.72 -27.49
N GLY A 308 -15.17 2.55 -27.01
CA GLY A 308 -16.60 2.22 -26.92
C GLY A 308 -16.92 1.14 -25.88
N LYS A 309 -15.98 0.81 -24.99
CA LYS A 309 -16.14 -0.21 -23.95
C LYS A 309 -16.87 0.39 -22.75
N ARG A 310 -18.20 0.27 -22.75
CA ARG A 310 -19.11 0.93 -21.80
C ARG A 310 -19.84 -0.02 -20.85
N ASP A 311 -19.75 -1.32 -21.10
CA ASP A 311 -20.38 -2.31 -20.24
C ASP A 311 -19.69 -2.37 -18.85
N GLY A 312 -20.32 -3.09 -17.93
CA GLY A 312 -19.77 -3.28 -16.59
C GLY A 312 -18.33 -3.80 -16.64
N LEU A 313 -18.04 -4.77 -17.52
CA LEU A 313 -16.79 -5.55 -17.61
C LEU A 313 -15.54 -4.69 -17.81
N HIS A 314 -15.72 -3.46 -18.31
CA HIS A 314 -14.64 -2.53 -18.58
C HIS A 314 -14.63 -1.30 -17.67
N LYS A 315 -15.49 -1.25 -16.66
CA LYS A 315 -15.42 -0.27 -15.57
C LYS A 315 -14.27 -0.60 -14.63
N ILE A 316 -13.66 0.45 -14.09
CA ILE A 316 -12.57 0.35 -13.12
C ILE A 316 -13.08 0.89 -11.78
N PHE A 317 -12.93 0.07 -10.74
CA PHE A 317 -13.36 0.39 -9.38
C PHE A 317 -12.16 0.51 -8.46
N ILE A 318 -12.10 1.60 -7.70
CA ILE A 318 -11.07 1.84 -6.70
C ILE A 318 -11.60 1.40 -5.33
N VAL A 319 -10.85 0.56 -4.63
CA VAL A 319 -11.25 0.02 -3.32
C VAL A 319 -10.21 0.38 -2.26
N PRO A 320 -10.49 1.38 -1.40
CA PRO A 320 -9.63 1.72 -0.27
C PRO A 320 -9.59 0.60 0.76
N VAL A 321 -8.41 0.34 1.33
CA VAL A 321 -8.24 -0.67 2.39
C VAL A 321 -7.37 -0.12 3.51
N THR A 322 -7.78 -0.28 4.77
CA THR A 322 -6.89 0.01 5.91
C THR A 322 -6.40 -1.28 6.58
N LEU A 323 -5.11 -1.31 6.86
CA LEU A 323 -4.46 -2.35 7.65
C LEU A 323 -4.25 -1.81 9.06
N ASN A 324 -4.84 -2.48 10.04
CA ASN A 324 -4.87 -2.01 11.42
C ASN A 324 -4.18 -3.04 12.33
N TYR A 325 -3.23 -2.55 13.14
CA TYR A 325 -2.40 -3.37 14.01
C TYR A 325 -2.41 -2.85 15.44
N ASN A 326 -2.47 -3.74 16.42
CA ASN A 326 -2.24 -3.35 17.81
C ASN A 326 -0.78 -2.94 18.07
N PHE A 327 0.17 -3.52 17.33
CA PHE A 327 1.59 -3.19 17.37
C PHE A 327 2.26 -3.45 16.01
N VAL A 328 3.34 -2.73 15.73
CA VAL A 328 4.18 -2.90 14.53
C VAL A 328 5.62 -3.16 15.00
N LEU A 329 6.27 -4.21 14.51
CA LEU A 329 7.60 -4.59 15.04
C LEU A 329 8.72 -3.67 14.59
N GLU A 330 8.64 -3.14 13.39
CA GLU A 330 9.60 -2.20 12.84
C GLU A 330 9.36 -0.76 13.32
N ALA A 331 8.30 -0.51 14.11
CA ALA A 331 7.96 0.81 14.63
C ALA A 331 9.15 1.57 15.25
N PRO A 332 10.03 0.96 16.07
CA PRO A 332 11.19 1.66 16.62
C PRO A 332 12.16 2.15 15.54
N SER A 333 12.40 1.36 14.50
CA SER A 333 13.28 1.75 13.39
C SER A 333 12.61 2.82 12.52
N LEU A 334 11.33 2.64 12.21
CA LEU A 334 10.54 3.57 11.41
C LEU A 334 10.46 4.96 12.05
N ILE A 335 10.16 5.04 13.34
CA ILE A 335 10.01 6.34 14.02
C ILE A 335 11.34 7.07 14.16
N ARG A 336 12.44 6.34 14.40
CA ARG A 336 13.78 6.92 14.40
C ARG A 336 14.15 7.50 13.05
N GLU A 337 13.85 6.79 11.96
CA GLU A 337 14.07 7.30 10.60
C GLU A 337 13.23 8.55 10.33
N TYR A 338 11.96 8.55 10.74
CA TYR A 338 11.08 9.72 10.61
C TYR A 338 11.63 10.94 11.34
N LEU A 339 12.01 10.78 12.62
CA LEU A 339 12.53 11.86 13.45
C LEU A 339 13.86 12.40 12.92
N ARG A 340 14.74 11.53 12.41
CA ARG A 340 15.99 11.93 11.72
C ARG A 340 15.72 12.76 10.47
N LEU A 341 14.81 12.31 9.60
CA LEU A 341 14.46 13.02 8.36
C LEU A 341 13.79 14.38 8.61
N LYS A 342 13.02 14.50 9.70
CA LYS A 342 12.33 15.75 10.05
C LYS A 342 13.16 16.70 10.91
N GLY A 343 14.06 16.17 11.74
CA GLY A 343 14.82 16.91 12.74
C GLY A 343 16.21 17.36 12.31
N GLN A 344 16.70 16.90 11.15
CA GLN A 344 18.01 17.23 10.58
C GLN A 344 19.14 17.14 11.63
N GLU A 345 19.95 18.17 11.85
CA GLU A 345 21.13 18.19 12.75
C GLU A 345 20.81 17.99 14.24
N ARG A 346 19.53 18.05 14.65
CA ARG A 346 19.13 17.93 16.06
C ARG A 346 19.01 16.47 16.55
N TYR A 347 19.22 15.48 15.70
CA TYR A 347 18.99 14.05 16.01
C TYR A 347 20.15 13.16 15.55
N TYR A 348 21.09 12.86 16.45
CA TYR A 348 22.15 11.86 16.25
C TYR A 348 21.70 10.51 16.81
N VAL A 349 21.73 9.46 15.99
CA VAL A 349 21.58 8.06 16.44
C VAL A 349 22.43 7.14 15.57
N GLU A 350 23.09 6.17 16.20
CA GLU A 350 23.86 5.09 15.60
C GLU A 350 23.03 4.18 14.68
N ASN A 351 23.67 3.71 13.62
CA ASN A 351 23.06 2.90 12.58
C ASN A 351 22.74 1.50 13.10
N ASP A 352 21.50 1.06 12.85
CA ASP A 352 21.17 -0.35 12.72
C ASP A 352 20.19 -0.51 11.57
N GLU A 353 20.74 -0.85 10.41
CA GLU A 353 19.99 -1.29 9.23
C GLU A 353 19.99 -2.82 9.11
N TYR A 354 19.07 -3.30 8.27
CA TYR A 354 18.74 -4.68 7.91
C TYR A 354 17.72 -5.40 8.79
N SER A 355 16.50 -5.46 8.23
CA SER A 355 15.51 -6.50 8.51
C SER A 355 15.94 -7.80 7.82
N THR A 356 16.76 -8.60 8.50
CA THR A 356 17.10 -9.95 8.05
C THR A 356 15.85 -10.84 8.00
N SER A 357 15.79 -11.79 7.06
CA SER A 357 14.73 -12.82 6.98
C SER A 357 14.47 -13.53 8.32
N TYR A 358 15.51 -13.73 9.12
CA TYR A 358 15.41 -14.28 10.47
C TYR A 358 14.56 -13.41 11.43
N LYS A 359 14.73 -12.08 11.41
CA LYS A 359 13.93 -11.15 12.24
C LYS A 359 12.45 -11.18 11.84
N ILE A 360 12.16 -11.36 10.54
CA ILE A 360 10.79 -11.52 10.02
C ILE A 360 10.19 -12.88 10.42
N SER A 361 10.96 -13.96 10.41
CA SER A 361 10.48 -15.26 10.90
C SER A 361 10.22 -15.26 12.41
N ALA A 362 11.12 -14.65 13.19
CA ALA A 362 10.94 -14.44 14.63
C ALA A 362 9.73 -13.53 14.92
N PHE A 363 9.50 -12.52 14.06
CA PHE A 363 8.29 -11.70 14.09
C PHE A 363 7.04 -12.54 13.90
N LEU A 364 6.93 -13.28 12.79
CA LEU A 364 5.75 -14.09 12.49
C LEU A 364 5.45 -15.07 13.63
N LEU A 365 6.49 -15.71 14.20
CA LEU A 365 6.33 -16.59 15.36
C LEU A 365 5.79 -15.84 16.59
N LYS A 366 6.36 -14.69 16.96
CA LYS A 366 5.85 -13.87 18.07
C LYS A 366 4.41 -13.42 17.79
N PHE A 367 4.17 -12.87 16.61
CA PHE A 367 2.87 -12.39 16.14
C PHE A 367 1.75 -13.44 16.30
N PHE A 368 1.99 -14.68 15.87
CA PHE A 368 0.98 -15.75 15.93
C PHE A 368 0.83 -16.40 17.30
N THR A 369 1.81 -16.27 18.20
CA THR A 369 1.80 -16.97 19.49
C THR A 369 1.07 -16.24 20.62
N LYS A 370 0.96 -14.90 20.60
CA LYS A 370 0.18 -14.15 21.65
C LYS A 370 -1.20 -13.70 21.24
N GLY A 371 -1.60 -14.01 20.02
CA GLY A 371 -2.98 -13.85 19.59
C GLY A 371 -3.45 -12.42 19.41
N SER A 372 -2.57 -11.49 19.02
CA SER A 372 -2.95 -10.14 18.64
C SER A 372 -3.83 -10.17 17.38
N ASP A 373 -5.01 -9.58 17.47
CA ASP A 373 -5.93 -9.48 16.35
C ASP A 373 -5.44 -8.35 15.39
N ILE A 374 -5.36 -8.67 14.10
CA ILE A 374 -5.24 -7.70 13.00
C ILE A 374 -6.64 -7.45 12.47
N SER A 375 -6.92 -6.20 12.08
CA SER A 375 -8.12 -5.89 11.31
C SER A 375 -7.76 -5.33 9.95
N VAL A 376 -8.33 -5.93 8.91
CA VAL A 376 -8.32 -5.41 7.54
C VAL A 376 -9.71 -4.86 7.25
N SER A 377 -9.80 -3.57 6.96
CA SER A 377 -11.09 -2.92 6.71
C SER A 377 -11.18 -2.55 5.24
N ILE A 378 -12.15 -3.15 4.56
CA ILE A 378 -12.46 -2.96 3.14
C ILE A 378 -13.45 -1.80 3.02
N GLY A 379 -13.07 -0.76 2.28
CA GLY A 379 -13.94 0.38 2.00
C GLY A 379 -14.94 0.10 0.90
N ARG A 380 -15.90 1.01 0.75
CA ARG A 380 -16.87 1.01 -0.36
C ARG A 380 -16.15 1.17 -1.70
N GLY A 381 -16.73 0.64 -2.76
CA GLY A 381 -16.24 0.86 -4.10
C GLY A 381 -16.36 2.33 -4.50
N LEU A 382 -15.33 2.83 -5.15
CA LEU A 382 -15.33 4.13 -5.82
C LEU A 382 -15.15 3.95 -7.33
N ASP A 383 -15.66 4.89 -8.12
CA ASP A 383 -15.21 5.05 -9.50
C ASP A 383 -13.86 5.79 -9.57
N VAL A 384 -13.32 5.93 -10.78
CA VAL A 384 -12.02 6.60 -11.01
C VAL A 384 -12.05 8.11 -10.74
N LEU A 385 -13.21 8.71 -10.47
CA LEU A 385 -13.37 10.12 -10.10
C LEU A 385 -13.60 10.31 -8.59
N GLY A 386 -13.67 9.21 -7.83
CA GLY A 386 -13.87 9.22 -6.37
C GLY A 386 -15.34 9.21 -5.93
N ASN A 387 -16.29 8.95 -6.82
CA ASN A 387 -17.69 8.82 -6.43
C ASN A 387 -17.98 7.40 -5.95
N TYR A 388 -18.93 7.23 -5.03
CA TYR A 388 -19.34 5.89 -4.62
C TYR A 388 -20.03 5.16 -5.76
N VAL A 389 -19.81 3.84 -5.81
CA VAL A 389 -20.57 2.95 -6.67
C VAL A 389 -21.54 2.07 -5.87
N ASP A 390 -22.60 1.62 -6.51
CA ASP A 390 -23.44 0.54 -5.99
C ASP A 390 -22.90 -0.84 -6.43
N THR A 391 -23.55 -1.91 -5.97
CA THR A 391 -23.22 -3.30 -6.36
C THR A 391 -23.42 -3.55 -7.85
N ASP A 392 -24.18 -2.69 -8.55
CA ASP A 392 -24.36 -2.77 -9.98
C ASP A 392 -23.26 -2.07 -10.80
N GLY A 393 -22.40 -1.32 -10.12
CA GLY A 393 -21.32 -0.55 -10.71
C GLY A 393 -21.77 0.82 -11.23
N ASN A 394 -22.91 1.34 -10.78
CA ASN A 394 -23.38 2.68 -11.10
C ASN A 394 -22.76 3.69 -10.14
N SER A 395 -22.31 4.84 -10.65
CA SER A 395 -21.70 5.92 -9.87
C SER A 395 -22.73 6.90 -9.36
N TYR A 396 -22.52 7.44 -8.15
CA TYR A 396 -23.42 8.41 -7.52
C TYR A 396 -22.67 9.64 -7.02
N ASP A 397 -23.16 10.83 -7.38
CA ASP A 397 -22.62 12.09 -6.88
C ASP A 397 -22.89 12.28 -5.37
N LYS A 398 -22.36 13.37 -4.79
CA LYS A 398 -22.51 13.69 -3.35
C LYS A 398 -23.96 13.85 -2.90
N SER A 399 -24.88 14.14 -3.83
CA SER A 399 -26.32 14.29 -3.55
C SER A 399 -27.07 12.95 -3.69
N GLY A 400 -26.38 11.87 -4.05
CA GLY A 400 -26.97 10.55 -4.26
C GLY A 400 -27.64 10.37 -5.62
N ARG A 401 -27.38 11.28 -6.58
CA ARG A 401 -27.90 11.14 -7.95
C ARG A 401 -26.94 10.28 -8.77
N GLN A 402 -27.49 9.34 -9.52
CA GLN A 402 -26.72 8.53 -10.45
C GLN A 402 -26.10 9.43 -11.54
N ILE A 403 -24.82 9.23 -11.81
CA ILE A 403 -24.06 9.98 -12.81
C ILE A 403 -23.43 9.04 -13.84
N ASP A 404 -23.32 9.53 -15.08
CA ASP A 404 -22.50 8.89 -16.09
C ASP A 404 -21.08 9.48 -16.05
N THR A 405 -20.12 8.69 -15.58
CA THR A 405 -18.72 9.09 -15.51
C THR A 405 -18.10 9.35 -16.88
N GLN A 406 -18.69 8.85 -17.97
CA GLN A 406 -18.22 9.11 -19.32
C GLN A 406 -18.28 10.60 -19.68
N GLU A 407 -19.29 11.33 -19.17
CA GLU A 407 -19.46 12.77 -19.42
C GLU A 407 -18.25 13.60 -18.97
N TYR A 408 -17.49 13.12 -17.99
CA TYR A 408 -16.28 13.78 -17.51
C TYR A 408 -15.09 13.63 -18.46
N PHE A 409 -15.16 12.68 -19.39
CA PHE A 409 -14.17 12.42 -20.43
C PHE A 409 -14.64 12.90 -21.82
N THR A 410 -15.85 13.45 -21.94
CA THR A 410 -16.41 13.95 -23.20
C THR A 410 -16.70 15.45 -23.14
N LYS A 411 -16.75 16.10 -24.30
CA LYS A 411 -17.27 17.46 -24.51
C LYS A 411 -17.99 17.46 -25.83
N ASP A 412 -19.21 17.98 -25.85
CA ASP A 412 -20.06 18.05 -27.05
C ASP A 412 -20.27 16.68 -27.72
N GLY A 413 -20.40 15.62 -26.92
CA GLY A 413 -20.56 14.24 -27.40
C GLY A 413 -19.30 13.62 -28.02
N LYS A 414 -18.19 14.36 -28.12
CA LYS A 414 -16.88 13.86 -28.55
C LYS A 414 -16.00 13.61 -27.34
N ILE A 415 -15.27 12.51 -27.33
CA ILE A 415 -14.29 12.25 -26.26
C ILE A 415 -13.18 13.30 -26.38
N ILE A 416 -12.98 14.09 -25.32
CA ILE A 416 -11.86 15.02 -25.27
C ILE A 416 -10.61 14.15 -25.14
N SER A 417 -9.82 14.07 -26.19
CA SER A 417 -8.56 13.36 -26.12
C SER A 417 -7.53 14.29 -25.47
N HIS A 418 -7.02 13.87 -24.31
CA HIS A 418 -5.74 14.30 -23.72
C HIS A 418 -5.66 15.69 -23.08
N ASP A 419 -6.68 16.12 -22.34
CA ASP A 419 -6.50 17.22 -21.38
C ASP A 419 -5.79 16.68 -20.13
N GLN A 420 -4.45 16.72 -20.15
CA GLN A 420 -3.62 16.22 -19.04
C GLN A 420 -3.90 16.98 -17.73
N GLN A 421 -4.19 18.29 -17.82
CA GLN A 421 -4.45 19.11 -16.64
C GLN A 421 -5.72 18.64 -15.92
N ARG A 422 -6.75 18.27 -16.68
CA ARG A 422 -7.99 17.73 -16.16
C ARG A 422 -7.82 16.34 -15.54
N GLU A 423 -7.07 15.45 -16.19
CA GLU A 423 -6.77 14.13 -15.63
C GLU A 423 -5.96 14.20 -14.33
N ASP A 424 -5.03 15.16 -14.24
CA ASP A 424 -4.28 15.42 -13.02
C ASP A 424 -5.19 15.88 -11.88
N GLU A 425 -6.20 16.71 -12.17
CA GLU A 425 -7.19 17.15 -11.18
C GLU A 425 -8.10 16.00 -10.74
N TYR A 426 -8.58 15.16 -11.66
CA TYR A 426 -9.32 13.95 -11.32
C TYR A 426 -8.50 13.01 -10.42
N THR A 427 -7.20 12.90 -10.70
CA THR A 427 -6.29 12.09 -9.89
C THR A 427 -6.13 12.66 -8.48
N ARG A 428 -6.11 13.99 -8.32
CA ARG A 428 -6.10 14.65 -7.01
C ARG A 428 -7.40 14.43 -6.25
N MET A 429 -8.54 14.64 -6.90
CA MET A 429 -9.87 14.40 -6.31
C MET A 429 -10.00 12.96 -5.80
N LEU A 430 -9.60 11.99 -6.61
CA LEU A 430 -9.59 10.57 -6.22
C LEU A 430 -8.62 10.32 -5.06
N SER A 431 -7.42 10.92 -5.08
CA SER A 431 -6.46 10.81 -3.98
C SER A 431 -7.02 11.33 -2.66
N ASP A 432 -7.61 12.53 -2.66
CA ASP A 432 -8.18 13.13 -1.46
C ASP A 432 -9.33 12.29 -0.93
N ARG A 433 -10.16 11.75 -1.84
CA ARG A 433 -11.21 10.82 -1.47
C ARG A 433 -10.67 9.55 -0.82
N ILE A 434 -9.64 8.92 -1.36
CA ILE A 434 -9.03 7.72 -0.76
C ILE A 434 -8.49 8.04 0.65
N VAL A 435 -7.93 9.22 0.87
CA VAL A 435 -7.46 9.65 2.21
C VAL A 435 -8.65 9.79 3.18
N GLU A 436 -9.75 10.42 2.76
CA GLU A 436 -10.98 10.49 3.56
C GLU A 436 -11.48 9.08 3.93
N GLU A 437 -11.49 8.16 2.95
CA GLU A 437 -11.87 6.76 3.13
C GLU A 437 -10.96 6.05 4.13
N PHE A 438 -9.63 6.26 4.07
CA PHE A 438 -8.69 5.70 5.03
C PHE A 438 -8.99 6.14 6.46
N HIS A 439 -9.36 7.41 6.67
CA HIS A 439 -9.79 7.86 7.98
C HIS A 439 -11.12 7.21 8.39
N ARG A 440 -12.09 7.16 7.46
CA ARG A 440 -13.42 6.60 7.75
C ARG A 440 -13.37 5.13 8.14
N ILE A 441 -12.59 4.33 7.42
CA ILE A 441 -12.52 2.87 7.61
C ILE A 441 -11.38 2.45 8.54
N ASN A 442 -10.60 3.38 9.07
CA ASN A 442 -9.58 3.07 10.07
C ASN A 442 -10.25 2.52 11.33
N LYS A 443 -9.70 1.42 11.86
CA LYS A 443 -10.21 0.80 13.07
C LYS A 443 -9.40 1.24 14.29
N VAL A 444 -10.05 1.99 15.18
CA VAL A 444 -9.46 2.38 16.45
C VAL A 444 -9.36 1.16 17.36
N PHE A 445 -8.15 0.87 17.86
CA PHE A 445 -7.91 -0.14 18.89
C PHE A 445 -7.72 0.53 20.24
N ALA A 446 -7.93 -0.24 21.31
CA ALA A 446 -7.58 0.20 22.67
C ALA A 446 -6.11 0.62 22.78
N SER A 447 -5.19 -0.05 22.09
CA SER A 447 -3.77 0.30 22.05
C SER A 447 -3.51 1.69 21.44
N HIS A 448 -4.23 2.05 20.38
CA HIS A 448 -4.14 3.37 19.75
C HIS A 448 -4.65 4.45 20.69
N LEU A 449 -5.79 4.21 21.34
CA LEU A 449 -6.43 5.19 22.19
C LEU A 449 -5.64 5.46 23.47
N VAL A 450 -5.11 4.42 24.14
CA VAL A 450 -4.25 4.64 25.32
C VAL A 450 -2.96 5.36 24.95
N ALA A 451 -2.35 5.03 23.81
CA ALA A 451 -1.15 5.71 23.32
C ALA A 451 -1.42 7.19 23.04
N PHE A 452 -2.55 7.48 22.37
CA PHE A 452 -2.94 8.83 22.02
C PHE A 452 -3.15 9.70 23.26
N VAL A 453 -3.99 9.23 24.20
CA VAL A 453 -4.31 9.97 25.43
C VAL A 453 -3.06 10.23 26.26
N ALA A 454 -2.20 9.21 26.45
CA ALA A 454 -0.98 9.37 27.26
C ALA A 454 -0.02 10.40 26.64
N PHE A 455 0.19 10.32 25.32
CA PHE A 455 1.09 11.24 24.62
C PHE A 455 0.61 12.69 24.71
N GLU A 456 -0.68 12.92 24.42
CA GLU A 456 -1.28 14.26 24.46
C GLU A 456 -1.28 14.85 25.88
N MET A 457 -1.56 14.05 26.91
CA MET A 457 -1.48 14.50 28.31
C MET A 457 -0.05 14.91 28.68
N LEU A 458 0.95 14.11 28.33
CA LEU A 458 2.36 14.44 28.56
C LEU A 458 2.78 15.68 27.76
N GLN A 459 2.37 15.79 26.50
CA GLN A 459 2.71 16.94 25.67
C GLN A 459 2.11 18.24 26.22
N LYS A 460 0.89 18.21 26.75
CA LYS A 460 0.27 19.35 27.43
C LYS A 460 1.00 19.77 28.70
N LYS A 461 1.46 18.81 29.51
CA LYS A 461 2.30 19.07 30.69
C LYS A 461 3.59 19.82 30.31
N PHE A 462 4.13 19.54 29.12
CA PHE A 462 5.36 20.15 28.59
C PHE A 462 5.11 21.07 27.39
N ASN A 463 4.03 21.87 27.41
CA ASN A 463 3.58 22.68 26.27
C ASN A 463 4.58 23.76 25.76
N LYS A 464 5.62 24.08 26.54
CA LYS A 464 6.69 25.01 26.15
C LYS A 464 7.81 24.34 25.35
N LEU A 465 7.88 23.01 25.35
CA LEU A 465 8.90 22.27 24.62
C LEU A 465 8.44 22.03 23.18
N ASP A 466 9.37 22.19 22.24
CA ASP A 466 9.14 21.63 20.90
C ASP A 466 9.11 20.09 20.97
N LEU A 467 8.60 19.46 19.90
CA LEU A 467 8.46 18.01 19.84
C LEU A 467 9.79 17.29 20.15
N TYR A 468 10.93 17.79 19.67
CA TYR A 468 12.22 17.09 19.82
C TYR A 468 12.76 17.14 21.25
N ASN A 469 12.60 18.28 21.93
CA ASN A 469 12.96 18.41 23.33
C ASN A 469 11.97 17.65 24.22
N PHE A 470 10.68 17.66 23.88
CA PHE A 470 9.67 16.87 24.57
C PHE A 470 9.99 15.36 24.51
N LEU A 471 10.34 14.84 23.33
CA LEU A 471 10.69 13.42 23.15
C LEU A 471 11.95 12.96 23.93
N ARG A 472 12.64 13.88 24.63
CA ARG A 472 13.88 13.64 25.39
C ARG A 472 13.75 13.95 26.88
N ILE A 473 12.56 14.25 27.38
CA ILE A 473 12.37 14.48 28.82
C ILE A 473 12.81 13.24 29.63
N PRO A 474 13.27 13.38 30.88
CA PRO A 474 13.65 12.26 31.74
C PRO A 474 12.49 11.27 31.98
N GLU A 475 12.79 9.99 32.26
CA GLU A 475 11.75 8.96 32.46
C GLU A 475 10.89 9.24 33.71
N GLU A 476 11.47 9.85 34.74
CA GLU A 476 10.80 10.28 35.98
C GLU A 476 9.70 11.32 35.73
N ASP A 477 9.81 12.10 34.66
CA ASP A 477 8.87 13.16 34.28
C ASP A 477 7.69 12.65 33.44
N GLN A 478 7.78 11.39 32.98
CA GLN A 478 6.84 10.74 32.07
C GLN A 478 5.73 9.93 32.77
N ILE A 479 5.46 10.24 34.05
CA ILE A 479 4.43 9.58 34.86
C ILE A 479 3.10 10.34 34.78
N ILE A 480 2.01 9.60 34.57
CA ILE A 480 0.63 10.09 34.57
C ILE A 480 -0.17 9.34 35.65
N PRO A 481 -0.75 10.03 36.65
CA PRO A 481 -1.64 9.41 37.62
C PRO A 481 -2.78 8.65 36.96
N TYR A 482 -3.06 7.42 37.43
CA TYR A 482 -4.02 6.54 36.73
C TYR A 482 -5.44 7.12 36.66
N GLU A 483 -5.93 7.73 37.74
CA GLU A 483 -7.29 8.29 37.77
C GLU A 483 -7.44 9.51 36.85
N GLU A 484 -6.41 10.36 36.75
CA GLU A 484 -6.38 11.47 35.79
C GLU A 484 -6.38 10.93 34.36
N PHE A 485 -5.53 9.95 34.07
CA PHE A 485 -5.50 9.29 32.77
C PHE A 485 -6.86 8.69 32.40
N LYS A 486 -7.50 7.98 33.34
CA LYS A 486 -8.78 7.33 33.12
C LYS A 486 -9.88 8.34 32.82
N ALA A 487 -9.94 9.46 33.54
CA ALA A 487 -10.93 10.51 33.31
C ALA A 487 -10.79 11.13 31.90
N VAL A 488 -9.56 11.43 31.49
CA VAL A 488 -9.28 11.93 30.14
C VAL A 488 -9.59 10.86 29.09
N PHE A 489 -9.16 9.62 29.31
CA PHE A 489 -9.41 8.50 28.43
C PHE A 489 -10.91 8.29 28.18
N GLN A 490 -11.75 8.37 29.21
CA GLN A 490 -13.21 8.27 29.08
C GLN A 490 -13.80 9.40 28.23
N THR A 491 -13.25 10.61 28.34
CA THR A 491 -13.67 11.77 27.55
C THR A 491 -13.36 11.55 26.06
N VAL A 492 -12.13 11.14 25.74
CA VAL A 492 -11.72 10.86 24.35
C VAL A 492 -12.45 9.62 23.82
N LEU A 493 -12.65 8.57 24.63
CA LEU A 493 -13.39 7.37 24.25
C LEU A 493 -14.83 7.72 23.84
N ARG A 494 -15.51 8.58 24.61
CA ARG A 494 -16.86 9.05 24.26
C ARG A 494 -16.87 9.74 22.90
N ARG A 495 -15.87 10.58 22.64
CA ARG A 495 -15.75 11.26 21.34
C ARG A 495 -15.52 10.27 20.20
N VAL A 496 -14.66 9.28 20.37
CA VAL A 496 -14.43 8.21 19.39
C VAL A 496 -15.73 7.44 19.11
N HIS A 497 -16.54 7.16 20.13
CA HIS A 497 -17.85 6.51 19.96
C HIS A 497 -18.86 7.39 19.23
N GLU A 498 -18.89 8.70 19.50
CA GLU A 498 -19.72 9.63 18.73
C GLU A 498 -19.35 9.63 17.24
N MET A 499 -18.05 9.65 16.94
CA MET A 499 -17.53 9.59 15.57
C MET A 499 -17.90 8.25 14.89
N TYR A 500 -17.79 7.13 15.63
CA TYR A 500 -18.23 5.83 15.14
C TYR A 500 -19.72 5.81 14.78
N ASN A 501 -20.59 6.36 15.64
CA ASN A 501 -22.03 6.40 15.37
C ASN A 501 -22.38 7.28 14.16
N LYS A 502 -21.54 8.26 13.81
CA LYS A 502 -21.66 9.06 12.58
C LYS A 502 -21.04 8.39 11.36
N GLY A 503 -20.41 7.24 11.52
CA GLY A 503 -19.69 6.55 10.47
C GLY A 503 -18.39 7.23 10.06
N GLU A 504 -17.79 8.07 10.92
CA GLU A 504 -16.55 8.82 10.62
C GLU A 504 -15.28 8.01 10.94
N VAL A 505 -15.41 6.92 11.68
CA VAL A 505 -14.30 6.01 12.05
C VAL A 505 -14.87 4.63 12.39
N SER A 506 -14.07 3.57 12.30
CA SER A 506 -14.41 2.24 12.82
C SER A 506 -13.78 2.01 14.20
N VAL A 507 -14.39 1.17 15.04
CA VAL A 507 -13.89 0.86 16.39
C VAL A 507 -13.81 -0.64 16.63
N SER A 508 -12.79 -1.05 17.36
CA SER A 508 -12.68 -2.44 17.83
C SER A 508 -13.78 -2.79 18.83
N PRO A 509 -14.34 -4.01 18.80
CA PRO A 509 -15.27 -4.47 19.84
C PRO A 509 -14.70 -4.35 21.26
N TYR A 510 -13.37 -4.45 21.41
CA TYR A 510 -12.65 -4.28 22.69
C TYR A 510 -12.57 -2.82 23.18
N LEU A 511 -13.16 -1.86 22.47
CA LEU A 511 -13.35 -0.47 22.93
C LEU A 511 -14.73 -0.23 23.56
N THR A 512 -15.43 -1.30 23.95
CA THR A 512 -16.73 -1.20 24.61
C THR A 512 -16.74 -1.91 25.96
N GLY A 513 -17.57 -1.42 26.87
CA GLY A 513 -17.68 -1.93 28.24
C GLY A 513 -16.91 -1.09 29.25
N ASP A 514 -16.32 -1.77 30.23
CA ASP A 514 -15.65 -1.17 31.37
C ASP A 514 -14.33 -0.47 30.95
N PRO A 515 -14.19 0.85 31.17
CA PRO A 515 -12.98 1.60 30.84
C PRO A 515 -11.70 1.02 31.42
N ASP A 516 -11.72 0.47 32.65
CA ASP A 516 -10.51 -0.10 33.24
C ASP A 516 -10.02 -1.32 32.47
N LYS A 517 -10.96 -2.16 32.00
CA LYS A 517 -10.65 -3.33 31.17
C LYS A 517 -10.16 -2.91 29.79
N ILE A 518 -10.74 -1.86 29.22
CA ILE A 518 -10.31 -1.32 27.92
C ILE A 518 -8.88 -0.78 28.04
N ILE A 519 -8.58 0.02 29.07
CA ILE A 519 -7.24 0.56 29.31
C ILE A 519 -6.25 -0.57 29.54
N ALA A 520 -6.56 -1.53 30.41
CA ALA A 520 -5.70 -2.69 30.66
C ALA A 520 -5.41 -3.48 29.37
N HIS A 521 -6.42 -3.71 28.54
CA HIS A 521 -6.26 -4.36 27.24
C HIS A 521 -5.38 -3.53 26.29
N GLY A 522 -5.60 -2.21 26.22
CA GLY A 522 -4.78 -1.30 25.43
C GLY A 522 -3.31 -1.32 25.85
N LEU A 523 -3.03 -1.21 27.16
CA LEU A 523 -1.69 -1.25 27.73
C LEU A 523 -1.00 -2.60 27.50
N ALA A 524 -1.72 -3.71 27.60
CA ALA A 524 -1.17 -5.04 27.32
C ALA A 524 -0.72 -5.18 25.87
N ASN A 525 -1.45 -4.57 24.93
CA ASN A 525 -1.25 -4.70 23.49
C ASN A 525 -0.31 -3.64 22.88
N VAL A 526 -0.32 -2.41 23.38
CA VAL A 526 0.47 -1.31 22.79
C VAL A 526 1.95 -1.61 22.88
N GLY A 527 2.58 -1.65 21.70
CA GLY A 527 3.99 -1.99 21.57
C GLY A 527 4.38 -3.33 22.19
N MET A 528 3.47 -4.30 22.18
CA MET A 528 3.78 -5.66 22.59
C MET A 528 5.02 -6.15 21.82
N TYR A 529 5.98 -6.76 22.52
CA TYR A 529 7.27 -7.27 22.04
C TYR A 529 8.41 -6.28 21.81
N HIS A 530 8.19 -4.98 22.01
CA HIS A 530 9.31 -4.05 22.08
C HIS A 530 10.06 -4.23 23.39
N ALA A 531 11.39 -4.11 23.34
CA ALA A 531 12.24 -4.22 24.53
C ALA A 531 11.90 -3.12 25.55
N LYS A 532 11.65 -1.90 25.06
CA LYS A 532 11.07 -0.79 25.80
C LYS A 532 9.61 -0.62 25.42
N ARG A 533 8.73 -0.55 26.41
CA ARG A 533 7.28 -0.43 26.18
C ARG A 533 6.85 1.03 26.01
N PRO A 534 5.96 1.32 25.05
CA PRO A 534 5.39 2.67 24.90
C PRO A 534 4.62 3.11 26.13
N LEU A 535 3.90 2.18 26.79
CA LEU A 535 3.16 2.43 28.03
C LEU A 535 3.13 1.17 28.88
N ILE A 536 3.28 1.36 30.19
CA ILE A 536 3.13 0.33 31.23
C ILE A 536 2.61 0.96 32.53
N LYS A 537 2.05 0.12 33.41
CA LYS A 537 1.74 0.52 34.79
C LYS A 537 2.95 0.31 35.68
N ASN A 538 3.25 1.29 36.53
CA ASN A 538 4.25 1.16 37.59
C ASN A 538 3.66 0.40 38.80
N LYS A 539 4.47 0.22 39.86
CA LYS A 539 4.03 -0.45 41.10
C LYS A 539 2.91 0.28 41.84
N LYS A 540 2.77 1.60 41.67
CA LYS A 540 1.70 2.43 42.25
C LYS A 540 0.41 2.39 41.44
N GLY A 541 0.43 1.80 40.24
CA GLY A 541 -0.70 1.71 39.32
C GLY A 541 -0.75 2.84 38.29
N ASP A 542 0.12 3.85 38.40
CA ASP A 542 0.23 4.97 37.47
C ASP A 542 0.81 4.53 36.13
N ILE A 543 0.50 5.29 35.09
CA ILE A 543 0.94 5.01 33.73
C ILE A 543 2.24 5.76 33.46
N TYR A 544 3.22 5.08 32.88
CA TYR A 544 4.43 5.72 32.39
C TYR A 544 4.92 5.07 31.09
N THR A 545 5.83 5.76 30.41
CA THR A 545 6.45 5.29 29.15
C THR A 545 7.93 4.99 29.36
N GLN A 546 8.44 3.97 28.66
CA GLN A 546 9.87 3.64 28.61
C GLN A 546 10.52 4.11 27.29
N ASP A 547 9.71 4.54 26.33
CA ASP A 547 10.15 4.98 25.01
C ASP A 547 9.12 5.95 24.42
N LEU A 548 9.36 7.23 24.65
CA LEU A 548 8.48 8.32 24.23
C LEU A 548 8.43 8.48 22.70
N ASN A 549 9.51 8.13 21.99
CA ASN A 549 9.51 8.08 20.52
C ASN A 549 8.55 7.01 20.02
N LEU A 550 8.60 5.82 20.63
CA LEU A 550 7.72 4.74 20.26
C LEU A 550 6.26 5.02 20.67
N LEU A 551 6.04 5.71 21.78
CA LEU A 551 4.71 6.23 22.16
C LEU A 551 4.17 7.18 21.08
N PHE A 552 5.00 8.12 20.60
CA PHE A 552 4.63 9.03 19.52
C PHE A 552 4.21 8.29 18.24
N TYR A 553 4.92 7.21 17.88
CA TYR A 553 4.55 6.39 16.72
C TYR A 553 3.11 5.83 16.82
N TYR A 554 2.74 5.27 17.97
CA TYR A 554 1.40 4.69 18.17
C TYR A 554 0.32 5.75 18.38
N HIS A 555 0.66 6.88 19.01
CA HIS A 555 -0.20 8.06 19.12
C HIS A 555 -0.65 8.54 17.72
N ASN A 556 0.28 8.59 16.76
CA ASN A 556 0.05 9.15 15.43
C ASN A 556 -1.06 8.47 14.63
N ARG A 557 -1.49 7.28 15.04
CA ARG A 557 -2.61 6.56 14.42
C ARG A 557 -3.95 7.31 14.52
N LEU A 558 -4.10 8.16 15.54
CA LEU A 558 -5.31 8.95 15.78
C LEU A 558 -5.14 10.45 15.46
N VAL A 559 -4.05 10.83 14.80
CA VAL A 559 -3.88 12.20 14.32
C VAL A 559 -4.73 12.42 13.07
N GLY A 560 -5.42 13.57 13.01
CA GLY A 560 -6.33 13.94 11.92
C GLY A 560 -7.81 13.85 12.30
N TYR A 561 -8.14 13.28 13.46
CA TYR A 561 -9.51 13.23 13.99
C TYR A 561 -9.86 14.41 14.92
N ASN A 562 -8.91 15.33 15.16
CA ASN A 562 -9.05 16.46 16.09
C ASN A 562 -9.40 16.05 17.53
N LEU A 563 -8.87 14.91 17.98
CA LEU A 563 -9.14 14.35 19.31
C LEU A 563 -8.33 15.03 20.42
N GLU A 564 -7.22 15.70 20.07
CA GLU A 564 -6.31 16.40 20.98
C GLU A 564 -7.00 17.55 21.75
N LYS A 565 -8.11 18.05 21.21
CA LYS A 565 -8.95 19.09 21.84
C LYS A 565 -9.73 18.59 23.07
N TYR A 566 -9.81 17.28 23.25
CA TYR A 566 -10.59 16.61 24.31
C TYR A 566 -9.73 15.87 25.33
N VAL A 567 -8.43 15.78 25.06
CA VAL A 567 -7.39 15.68 26.09
C VAL A 567 -7.25 17.05 26.74
#